data_AF-A0A6J6PFN3-F1
#
_entry.id   AF-A0A6J6PFN3-F1
#
_cell.length_a   1.000
_cell.length_b   1.000
_cell.length_c   1.000
_cell.angle_alpha   90.00
_cell.angle_beta   90.00
_cell.angle_gamma   90.00
#
_symmetry.space_group_name_H-M   'P 1'
#
loop_
_entity.id
_entity.type
_entity.pdbx_description
1 polymer ?
#
loop_
_entity_poly.entity_id
_entity_poly.type
_entity_poly.pdbx_seq_one_letter_code
_entity_poly.pdbx_strand_id
1 'polypeptide(L)'
;MRYRVLLSLLLAAACVVTLAPVERASAAGGNYVFDGGSTAEQGQVTAALNASAFNWSLVTSQVTIHIVRNVATEATPGNIWVDANLLDAGRFSWGIVQHEYAHQVDFFLLNDTTRTTLQSSLGGQDWCYGVSGLPHSAYGCERFASVLAWSYWQSSDNALQPQRRGDESSAMAPAAFRTLMVSLLGSGASTATISKTTLALAPTVAAAPKPRCH
;
A
#
# COMPACT_ATOMS: atom_id res chain seq x y z
N MET A 1 -26.93 -44.77 41.82
CA MET A 1 -26.08 -44.20 42.88
C MET A 1 -25.05 -43.29 42.22
N ARG A 2 -25.26 -41.97 42.24
CA ARG A 2 -24.69 -41.06 43.24
C ARG A 2 -23.17 -40.96 43.16
N TYR A 3 -22.67 -40.17 42.21
CA TYR A 3 -21.57 -39.24 42.48
C TYR A 3 -22.07 -37.84 42.15
N ARG A 4 -22.71 -37.24 43.16
CA ARG A 4 -22.99 -35.82 43.26
C ARG A 4 -21.67 -35.10 43.50
N VAL A 5 -21.48 -33.98 42.81
CA VAL A 5 -21.03 -32.69 43.37
C VAL A 5 -19.61 -32.69 43.96
N LEU A 6 -18.66 -32.10 43.20
CA LEU A 6 -17.54 -31.23 43.64
C LEU A 6 -16.32 -31.43 42.73
N LEU A 7 -16.24 -30.67 41.63
CA LEU A 7 -14.98 -30.03 41.23
C LEU A 7 -15.26 -28.90 40.25
N SER A 8 -16.02 -27.91 40.71
CA SER A 8 -15.84 -26.54 40.25
C SER A 8 -14.46 -26.10 40.73
N LEU A 9 -13.49 -25.89 39.84
CA LEU A 9 -12.39 -24.93 39.99
C LEU A 9 -11.54 -24.94 38.72
N LEU A 10 -11.53 -23.77 38.07
CA LEU A 10 -10.40 -23.21 37.32
C LEU A 10 -9.98 -23.95 36.04
N LEU A 11 -10.45 -23.47 34.90
CA LEU A 11 -9.56 -23.09 33.79
C LEU A 11 -10.26 -22.07 32.89
N ALA A 12 -10.38 -20.84 33.40
CA ALA A 12 -10.63 -19.68 32.56
C ALA A 12 -9.35 -19.42 31.75
N ALA A 13 -9.21 -20.09 30.61
CA ALA A 13 -8.16 -19.79 29.65
C ALA A 13 -8.42 -18.39 29.08
N ALA A 14 -7.75 -17.40 29.65
CA ALA A 14 -7.73 -16.04 29.17
C ALA A 14 -7.21 -16.01 27.73
N CYS A 15 -8.12 -15.90 26.76
CA CYS A 15 -7.79 -15.37 25.43
C CYS A 15 -7.42 -13.90 25.61
N VAL A 16 -6.16 -13.64 25.97
CA VAL A 16 -5.57 -12.31 25.83
C VAL A 16 -5.34 -12.11 24.33
N VAL A 17 -6.37 -11.63 23.64
CA VAL A 17 -6.19 -11.03 22.32
C VAL A 17 -5.36 -9.78 22.55
N THR A 18 -4.07 -9.88 22.31
CA THR A 18 -3.19 -8.71 22.23
C THR A 18 -3.64 -7.91 21.02
N LEU A 19 -4.49 -6.91 21.26
CA LEU A 19 -4.73 -5.83 20.30
C LEU A 19 -3.39 -5.12 20.14
N ALA A 20 -2.58 -5.56 19.18
CA ALA A 20 -1.43 -4.80 18.73
C ALA A 20 -1.96 -3.40 18.36
N PRO A 21 -1.33 -2.32 18.85
CA PRO A 21 -1.70 -1.00 18.37
C PRO A 21 -1.53 -1.01 16.85
N VAL A 22 -2.62 -0.76 16.13
CA VAL A 22 -2.54 -0.38 14.72
C VAL A 22 -1.78 0.93 14.75
N GLU A 23 -0.46 0.88 14.52
CA GLU A 23 0.34 2.07 14.32
C GLU A 23 -0.40 2.88 13.25
N ARG A 24 -0.98 4.02 13.67
CA ARG A 24 -1.44 5.02 12.74
C ARG A 24 -0.18 5.59 12.13
N ALA A 25 0.35 4.90 11.13
CA ALA A 25 1.38 5.43 10.28
C ALA A 25 0.74 6.66 9.62
N SER A 26 1.01 7.82 10.20
CA SER A 26 0.83 9.09 9.52
C SER A 26 2.12 9.29 8.78
N ALA A 27 2.19 8.97 7.50
CA ALA A 27 3.13 9.72 6.68
C ALA A 27 2.76 11.20 6.82
N ALA A 28 3.78 12.02 6.89
CA ALA A 28 3.68 13.43 6.62
C ALA A 28 4.66 13.68 5.47
N GLY A 29 4.26 14.45 4.47
CA GLY A 29 5.20 14.84 3.43
C GLY A 29 4.65 14.91 2.02
N GLY A 30 5.62 14.90 1.11
CA GLY A 30 5.43 15.30 -0.28
C GLY A 30 5.72 16.79 -0.43
N ASN A 31 6.37 17.15 -1.53
CA ASN A 31 6.52 18.54 -1.95
C ASN A 31 5.49 18.76 -3.06
N TYR A 32 4.32 19.32 -2.73
CA TYR A 32 3.28 19.56 -3.73
C TYR A 32 2.53 20.86 -3.50
N VAL A 33 1.91 21.33 -4.58
CA VAL A 33 0.99 22.46 -4.60
C VAL A 33 -0.29 22.05 -5.32
N PHE A 34 -1.40 22.73 -5.03
CA PHE A 34 -2.67 22.49 -5.69
C PHE A 34 -2.92 23.53 -6.78
N ASP A 35 -3.40 23.05 -7.92
CA ASP A 35 -4.02 23.85 -8.96
C ASP A 35 -5.50 23.44 -9.07
N GLY A 36 -6.40 24.35 -8.72
CA GLY A 36 -7.83 24.06 -8.66
C GLY A 36 -8.28 23.30 -7.41
N GLY A 37 -9.48 22.72 -7.52
CA GLY A 37 -10.18 22.06 -6.42
C GLY A 37 -10.70 22.99 -5.32
N SER A 38 -11.71 22.52 -4.60
CA SER A 38 -12.16 23.12 -3.35
C SER A 38 -11.24 22.74 -2.18
N THR A 39 -11.32 23.46 -1.06
CA THR A 39 -10.60 23.11 0.17
C THR A 39 -10.93 21.69 0.65
N ALA A 40 -12.15 21.21 0.43
CA ALA A 40 -12.54 19.85 0.81
C ALA A 40 -11.82 18.80 -0.07
N GLU A 41 -11.77 19.02 -1.38
CA GLU A 41 -11.10 18.14 -2.34
C GLU A 41 -9.57 18.12 -2.10
N GLN A 42 -8.94 19.29 -1.90
CA GLN A 42 -7.53 19.39 -1.50
C GLN A 42 -7.26 18.69 -0.16
N GLY A 43 -8.22 18.79 0.78
CA GLY A 43 -8.21 18.07 2.04
C GLY A 43 -8.23 16.55 1.86
N GLN A 44 -8.98 16.02 0.88
CA GLN A 44 -8.99 14.59 0.56
C GLN A 44 -7.62 14.12 0.06
N VAL A 45 -6.99 14.86 -0.85
CA VAL A 45 -5.64 14.53 -1.34
C VAL A 45 -4.62 14.54 -0.19
N THR A 46 -4.64 15.59 0.63
CA THR A 46 -3.76 15.72 1.79
C THR A 46 -3.96 14.56 2.77
N ALA A 47 -5.21 14.22 3.08
CA ALA A 47 -5.55 13.12 3.97
C ALA A 47 -5.14 11.76 3.39
N ALA A 48 -5.31 11.55 2.07
CA ALA A 48 -4.89 10.34 1.38
C ALA A 48 -3.38 10.11 1.51
N LEU A 49 -2.56 11.13 1.23
CA LEU A 49 -1.11 11.03 1.35
C LEU A 49 -0.69 10.80 2.80
N ASN A 50 -1.32 11.51 3.75
CA ASN A 50 -1.03 11.35 5.17
C ASN A 50 -1.43 9.98 5.74
N ALA A 51 -2.42 9.31 5.14
CA ALA A 51 -2.86 7.99 5.57
C ALA A 51 -1.88 6.87 5.19
N SER A 52 -0.98 7.12 4.23
CA SER A 52 0.04 6.17 3.82
C SER A 52 1.13 6.03 4.88
N ALA A 53 1.80 4.89 4.93
CA ALA A 53 3.04 4.69 5.69
C ALA A 53 4.31 4.98 4.85
N PHE A 54 4.15 5.34 3.56
CA PHE A 54 5.27 5.66 2.67
C PHE A 54 5.75 7.08 2.91
N ASN A 55 7.06 7.31 2.90
CA ASN A 55 7.61 8.66 3.05
C ASN A 55 7.58 9.43 1.73
N TRP A 56 6.49 10.16 1.48
CA TRP A 56 6.33 10.98 0.28
C TRP A 56 7.37 12.11 0.14
N SER A 57 8.00 12.55 1.24
CA SER A 57 9.06 13.58 1.20
C SER A 57 10.35 13.13 0.50
N LEU A 58 10.48 11.84 0.17
CA LEU A 58 11.56 11.38 -0.70
C LEU A 58 11.51 12.02 -2.09
N VAL A 59 10.30 12.33 -2.58
CA VAL A 59 10.12 13.11 -3.80
C VAL A 59 10.36 14.59 -3.45
N THR A 60 11.57 15.06 -3.70
CA THR A 60 11.99 16.44 -3.36
C THR A 60 11.55 17.46 -4.40
N SER A 61 11.32 17.02 -5.65
CA SER A 61 10.74 17.85 -6.71
C SER A 61 9.32 18.28 -6.35
N GLN A 62 8.96 19.53 -6.64
CA GLN A 62 7.60 20.01 -6.42
C GLN A 62 6.66 19.40 -7.47
N VAL A 63 5.59 18.78 -6.99
CA VAL A 63 4.53 18.20 -7.81
C VAL A 63 3.32 19.14 -7.81
N THR A 64 2.79 19.47 -8.99
CA THR A 64 1.51 20.17 -9.10
C THR A 64 0.38 19.16 -9.17
N ILE A 65 -0.58 19.26 -8.26
CA ILE A 65 -1.77 18.42 -8.25
C ILE A 65 -2.93 19.26 -8.79
N HIS A 66 -3.31 18.99 -10.02
CA HIS A 66 -4.44 19.59 -10.71
C HIS A 66 -5.73 18.86 -10.30
N ILE A 67 -6.64 19.55 -9.63
CA ILE A 67 -7.94 19.01 -9.24
C ILE A 67 -9.01 19.63 -10.14
N VAL A 68 -9.51 18.82 -11.08
CA VAL A 68 -10.41 19.27 -12.15
C VAL A 68 -11.56 18.26 -12.27
N ARG A 69 -12.77 18.68 -12.63
CA ARG A 69 -13.89 17.76 -12.86
C ARG A 69 -13.81 17.13 -14.25
N ASN A 70 -14.19 15.86 -14.33
CA ASN A 70 -14.37 15.10 -15.59
C ASN A 70 -13.08 14.96 -16.42
N VAL A 71 -11.95 14.78 -15.75
CA VAL A 71 -10.66 14.48 -16.38
C VAL A 71 -10.26 13.04 -16.08
N ALA A 72 -9.36 12.49 -16.90
CA ALA A 72 -8.66 11.27 -16.50
C ALA A 72 -7.81 11.57 -15.26
N THR A 73 -7.79 10.63 -14.32
CA THR A 73 -6.81 10.68 -13.24
C THR A 73 -5.53 10.05 -13.75
N GLU A 74 -4.45 10.82 -13.78
CA GLU A 74 -3.18 10.43 -14.40
C GLU A 74 -2.01 11.24 -13.85
N ALA A 75 -0.80 10.75 -14.08
CA ALA A 75 0.45 11.37 -13.66
C ALA A 75 1.44 11.52 -14.83
N THR A 76 2.09 12.67 -14.88
CA THR A 76 3.31 12.90 -15.68
C THR A 76 4.41 13.47 -14.77
N PRO A 77 5.68 13.53 -15.19
CA PRO A 77 6.73 14.07 -14.34
C PRO A 77 6.39 15.47 -13.80
N GLY A 78 6.25 15.59 -12.48
CA GLY A 78 5.94 16.84 -11.77
C GLY A 78 4.48 17.26 -11.78
N ASN A 79 3.58 16.49 -12.40
CA ASN A 79 2.15 16.84 -12.49
C ASN A 79 1.26 15.62 -12.24
N ILE A 80 0.18 15.84 -11.50
CA ILE A 80 -0.87 14.85 -11.27
C ILE A 80 -2.20 15.52 -11.58
N TRP A 81 -3.03 14.90 -12.40
CA TRP A 81 -4.44 15.29 -12.58
C TRP A 81 -5.30 14.31 -11.78
N VAL A 82 -6.22 14.84 -10.98
CA VAL A 82 -7.18 14.05 -10.21
C VAL A 82 -8.58 14.55 -10.51
N ASP A 83 -9.49 13.64 -10.85
CA ASP A 83 -10.90 14.00 -11.02
C ASP A 83 -11.50 14.40 -9.67
N ALA A 84 -12.01 15.62 -9.57
CA ALA A 84 -12.72 16.08 -8.38
C ALA A 84 -13.94 15.20 -8.04
N ASN A 85 -14.63 14.62 -9.03
CA ASN A 85 -15.73 13.69 -8.77
C ASN A 85 -15.25 12.40 -8.08
N LEU A 86 -14.00 11.99 -8.35
CA LEU A 86 -13.38 10.86 -7.65
C LEU A 86 -13.12 11.23 -6.19
N LEU A 87 -12.58 12.42 -5.93
CA LEU A 87 -12.34 12.90 -4.56
C LEU A 87 -13.63 13.04 -3.75
N ASP A 88 -14.75 13.37 -4.41
CA ASP A 88 -16.08 13.42 -3.79
C ASP A 88 -16.54 12.04 -3.26
N ALA A 89 -15.95 10.93 -3.73
CA ALA A 89 -16.16 9.59 -3.16
C ALA A 89 -15.43 9.36 -1.82
N GLY A 90 -14.69 10.35 -1.33
CA GLY A 90 -14.03 10.33 -0.03
C GLY A 90 -12.91 9.28 0.05
N ARG A 91 -12.83 8.56 1.17
CA ARG A 91 -11.74 7.61 1.48
C ARG A 91 -11.54 6.53 0.41
N PHE A 92 -12.59 6.17 -0.33
CA PHE A 92 -12.48 5.26 -1.46
C PHE A 92 -11.39 5.69 -2.46
N SER A 93 -11.31 6.99 -2.75
CA SER A 93 -10.38 7.58 -3.73
C SER A 93 -8.92 7.63 -3.28
N TRP A 94 -8.65 7.48 -1.98
CA TRP A 94 -7.31 7.76 -1.43
C TRP A 94 -6.24 6.82 -1.97
N GLY A 95 -6.62 5.57 -2.29
CA GLY A 95 -5.71 4.62 -2.93
C GLY A 95 -5.25 5.08 -4.31
N ILE A 96 -6.16 5.68 -5.07
CA ILE A 96 -5.87 6.21 -6.42
C ILE A 96 -4.99 7.46 -6.30
N VAL A 97 -5.24 8.35 -5.34
CA VAL A 97 -4.34 9.48 -5.08
C VAL A 97 -2.91 8.99 -4.77
N GLN A 98 -2.77 7.96 -3.95
CA GLN A 98 -1.46 7.37 -3.65
C GLN A 98 -0.83 6.67 -4.85
N HIS A 99 -1.63 6.06 -5.73
CA HIS A 99 -1.19 5.47 -7.01
C HIS A 99 -0.59 6.53 -7.92
N GLU A 100 -1.30 7.63 -8.15
CA GLU A 100 -0.78 8.71 -9.00
C GLU A 100 0.48 9.36 -8.43
N TYR A 101 0.56 9.51 -7.11
CA TYR A 101 1.77 10.02 -6.48
C TYR A 101 2.92 9.00 -6.54
N ALA A 102 2.64 7.70 -6.56
CA ALA A 102 3.66 6.67 -6.75
C ALA A 102 4.31 6.78 -8.13
N HIS A 103 3.61 7.23 -9.18
CA HIS A 103 4.28 7.55 -10.44
C HIS A 103 5.33 8.66 -10.31
N GLN A 104 5.16 9.62 -9.39
CA GLN A 104 6.20 10.62 -9.10
C GLN A 104 7.43 9.99 -8.43
N VAL A 105 7.25 8.95 -7.61
CA VAL A 105 8.37 8.14 -7.10
C VAL A 105 9.12 7.48 -8.26
N ASP A 106 8.41 6.93 -9.25
CA ASP A 106 9.02 6.42 -10.47
C ASP A 106 9.81 7.48 -11.22
N PHE A 107 9.17 8.60 -11.56
CA PHE A 107 9.79 9.65 -12.37
C PHE A 107 11.05 10.24 -11.73
N PHE A 108 11.06 10.43 -10.42
CA PHE A 108 12.13 11.19 -9.75
C PHE A 108 13.15 10.33 -9.00
N LEU A 109 12.79 9.13 -8.57
CA LEU A 109 13.66 8.31 -7.71
C LEU A 109 14.13 7.01 -8.35
N LEU A 110 13.40 6.47 -9.33
CA LEU A 110 13.77 5.20 -9.95
C LEU A 110 14.62 5.42 -11.19
N ASN A 111 15.78 4.77 -11.21
CA ASN A 111 16.61 4.64 -12.41
C ASN A 111 16.34 3.29 -13.10
N ASP A 112 16.95 3.07 -14.26
CA ASP A 112 16.73 1.86 -15.07
C ASP A 112 17.07 0.56 -14.35
N THR A 113 18.08 0.56 -13.48
CA THR A 113 18.44 -0.60 -12.66
C THR A 113 17.33 -0.93 -11.67
N THR A 114 16.81 0.09 -10.98
CA THR A 114 15.70 -0.04 -10.04
C THR A 114 14.42 -0.50 -10.74
N ARG A 115 14.10 0.12 -11.90
CA ARG A 115 12.95 -0.26 -12.74
C ARG A 115 13.06 -1.71 -13.21
N THR A 116 14.23 -2.16 -13.66
CA THR A 116 14.47 -3.55 -14.06
C THR A 116 14.22 -4.52 -12.90
N THR A 117 14.66 -4.16 -11.69
CA THR A 117 14.45 -4.97 -10.49
C THR A 117 12.96 -5.07 -10.15
N LEU A 118 12.25 -3.94 -10.16
CA LEU A 118 10.82 -3.88 -9.89
C LEU A 118 10.00 -4.61 -10.96
N GLN A 119 10.32 -4.42 -12.25
CA GLN A 119 9.72 -5.12 -13.38
C GLN A 119 9.71 -6.64 -13.15
N SER A 120 10.90 -7.21 -12.87
CA SER A 120 11.05 -8.64 -12.62
C SER A 120 10.34 -9.09 -11.34
N SER A 121 10.32 -8.25 -10.31
CA SER A 121 9.73 -8.59 -9.01
C SER A 121 8.21 -8.55 -9.02
N LEU A 122 7.63 -7.67 -9.83
CA LEU A 122 6.18 -7.43 -9.91
C LEU A 122 5.53 -8.13 -11.10
N GLY A 123 6.32 -8.68 -12.02
CA GLY A 123 5.83 -9.42 -13.19
C GLY A 123 5.29 -8.52 -14.31
N GLY A 124 5.87 -7.34 -14.50
CA GLY A 124 5.59 -6.47 -15.65
C GLY A 124 6.18 -7.05 -16.95
N GLN A 125 5.55 -6.74 -18.08
CA GLN A 125 6.03 -7.10 -19.44
C GLN A 125 6.79 -5.97 -20.12
N ASP A 126 6.37 -4.73 -19.88
CA ASP A 126 7.09 -3.49 -20.22
C ASP A 126 7.03 -2.54 -19.01
N TRP A 127 7.96 -1.58 -18.85
CA TRP A 127 7.94 -0.71 -17.67
C TRP A 127 6.77 0.26 -17.73
N CYS A 128 6.74 1.16 -18.72
CA CYS A 128 5.68 2.14 -18.93
C CYS A 128 5.47 2.41 -20.42
N TYR A 129 4.46 1.78 -21.02
CA TYR A 129 3.91 2.14 -22.33
C TYR A 129 4.90 2.20 -23.52
N GLY A 130 6.08 1.61 -23.40
CA GLY A 130 7.05 1.47 -24.49
C GLY A 130 6.63 0.42 -25.52
N VAL A 131 5.78 -0.52 -25.11
CA VAL A 131 5.17 -1.54 -25.98
C VAL A 131 3.67 -1.29 -26.11
N SER A 132 3.22 -0.98 -27.32
CA SER A 132 1.79 -0.76 -27.60
C SER A 132 0.97 -2.04 -27.51
N GLY A 133 -0.28 -1.93 -27.07
CA GLY A 133 -1.26 -3.03 -27.10
C GLY A 133 -1.20 -3.98 -25.91
N LEU A 134 -0.30 -3.75 -24.96
CA LEU A 134 -0.33 -4.43 -23.67
C LEU A 134 -1.52 -3.93 -22.83
N PRO A 135 -2.20 -4.82 -22.06
CA PRO A 135 -3.19 -4.38 -21.10
C PRO A 135 -2.51 -3.54 -20.00
N HIS A 136 -3.25 -2.62 -19.38
CA HIS A 136 -2.74 -1.71 -18.34
C HIS A 136 -1.97 -2.46 -17.23
N SER A 137 -2.53 -3.57 -16.75
CA SER A 137 -1.90 -4.41 -15.73
C SER A 137 -0.62 -5.14 -16.16
N ALA A 138 -0.22 -5.09 -17.43
CA ALA A 138 1.05 -5.63 -17.89
C ALA A 138 2.20 -4.62 -17.77
N TYR A 139 1.93 -3.35 -17.49
CA TYR A 139 2.99 -2.36 -17.28
C TYR A 139 3.54 -2.41 -15.85
N GLY A 140 4.85 -2.42 -15.73
CA GLY A 140 5.57 -2.48 -14.46
C GLY A 140 5.31 -1.28 -13.57
N CYS A 141 5.20 -0.07 -14.13
CA CYS A 141 4.91 1.12 -13.35
C CYS A 141 3.49 1.17 -12.79
N GLU A 142 2.51 0.64 -13.51
CA GLU A 142 1.13 0.53 -12.99
C GLU A 142 1.07 -0.49 -11.84
N ARG A 143 1.73 -1.64 -12.00
CA ARG A 143 1.88 -2.60 -10.90
C ARG A 143 2.62 -1.99 -9.71
N PHE A 144 3.70 -1.24 -9.97
CA PHE A 144 4.47 -0.58 -8.92
C PHE A 144 3.59 0.41 -8.15
N ALA A 145 2.88 1.30 -8.85
CA ALA A 145 2.02 2.29 -8.24
C ALA A 145 0.88 1.65 -7.42
N SER A 146 0.19 0.65 -8.00
CA SER A 146 -0.87 -0.11 -7.35
C SER A 146 -0.38 -0.84 -6.10
N VAL A 147 0.77 -1.53 -6.19
CA VAL A 147 1.33 -2.27 -5.06
C VAL A 147 1.85 -1.32 -3.99
N LEU A 148 2.43 -0.16 -4.34
CA LEU A 148 2.87 0.83 -3.36
C LEU A 148 1.69 1.39 -2.58
N ALA A 149 0.66 1.87 -3.27
CA ALA A 149 -0.56 2.41 -2.66
C ALA A 149 -1.22 1.40 -1.71
N TRP A 150 -1.33 0.13 -2.13
CA TRP A 150 -1.86 -0.92 -1.26
C TRP A 150 -0.92 -1.25 -0.09
N SER A 151 0.38 -1.42 -0.36
CA SER A 151 1.34 -1.90 0.64
C SER A 151 1.58 -0.93 1.77
N TYR A 152 1.41 0.37 1.52
CA TYR A 152 1.60 1.41 2.52
C TYR A 152 0.28 1.95 3.09
N TRP A 153 -0.87 1.56 2.55
CA TRP A 153 -2.18 1.86 3.14
C TRP A 153 -3.18 0.69 2.94
N GLN A 154 -3.05 -0.34 3.77
CA GLN A 154 -3.87 -1.56 3.73
C GLN A 154 -5.24 -1.38 4.42
N SER A 155 -6.04 -0.42 3.95
CA SER A 155 -7.39 -0.14 4.45
C SER A 155 -8.46 -0.86 3.62
N SER A 156 -9.57 -1.28 4.24
CA SER A 156 -10.76 -1.75 3.51
C SER A 156 -11.38 -0.68 2.61
N ASP A 157 -11.08 0.59 2.88
CA ASP A 157 -11.56 1.72 2.09
C ASP A 157 -10.66 1.98 0.87
N ASN A 158 -9.52 1.30 0.74
CA ASN A 158 -8.62 1.50 -0.38
C ASN A 158 -9.21 0.85 -1.64
N ALA A 159 -9.57 1.65 -2.66
CA ALA A 159 -10.09 1.15 -3.94
C ALA A 159 -9.17 0.13 -4.65
N LEU A 160 -7.87 0.15 -4.32
CA LEU A 160 -6.87 -0.77 -4.85
C LEU A 160 -6.69 -2.02 -3.98
N GLN A 161 -7.54 -2.25 -2.98
CA GLN A 161 -7.53 -3.49 -2.22
C GLN A 161 -7.70 -4.69 -3.17
N PRO A 162 -6.71 -5.61 -3.23
CA PRO A 162 -6.79 -6.77 -4.10
C PRO A 162 -7.95 -7.66 -3.66
N GLN A 163 -8.81 -8.03 -4.61
CA GLN A 163 -9.94 -8.93 -4.38
C GLN A 163 -9.58 -10.37 -4.70
N ARG A 164 -8.59 -10.57 -5.58
CA ARG A 164 -8.12 -11.88 -6.01
C ARG A 164 -6.65 -11.86 -6.39
N ARG A 165 -6.08 -13.06 -6.51
CA ARG A 165 -4.74 -13.23 -7.08
C ARG A 165 -4.72 -12.76 -8.53
N GLY A 166 -3.74 -11.93 -8.87
CA GLY A 166 -3.52 -11.44 -10.23
C GLY A 166 -3.97 -9.99 -10.45
N ASP A 167 -4.73 -9.40 -9.51
CA ASP A 167 -4.96 -7.95 -9.48
C ASP A 167 -3.61 -7.22 -9.36
N GLU A 168 -3.49 -6.02 -9.92
CA GLU A 168 -2.22 -5.28 -9.98
C GLU A 168 -1.59 -5.09 -8.60
N SER A 169 -2.37 -4.64 -7.62
CA SER A 169 -1.96 -4.45 -6.23
C SER A 169 -1.64 -5.76 -5.49
N SER A 170 -1.97 -6.92 -6.07
CA SER A 170 -1.64 -8.25 -5.53
C SER A 170 -0.32 -8.82 -6.06
N ALA A 171 0.41 -8.09 -6.91
CA ALA A 171 1.63 -8.60 -7.54
C ALA A 171 2.72 -9.01 -6.54
N MET A 172 2.75 -8.37 -5.36
CA MET A 172 3.65 -8.74 -4.28
C MET A 172 2.95 -8.57 -2.92
N ALA A 173 3.29 -9.43 -1.95
CA ALA A 173 2.81 -9.28 -0.59
C ALA A 173 3.32 -7.97 0.05
N PRO A 174 2.49 -7.19 0.77
CA PRO A 174 2.88 -5.88 1.30
C PRO A 174 4.19 -5.84 2.09
N ALA A 175 4.42 -6.80 2.99
CA ALA A 175 5.66 -6.83 3.77
C ALA A 175 6.92 -7.08 2.92
N ALA A 176 6.81 -7.92 1.89
CA ALA A 176 7.90 -8.17 0.95
C ALA A 176 8.17 -6.91 0.10
N PHE A 177 7.11 -6.25 -0.36
CA PHE A 177 7.24 -5.02 -1.15
C PHE A 177 7.88 -3.88 -0.34
N ARG A 178 7.45 -3.66 0.92
CA ARG A 178 8.08 -2.66 1.80
C ARG A 178 9.56 -2.95 2.04
N THR A 179 9.93 -4.23 2.17
CA THR A 179 11.34 -4.65 2.30
C THR A 179 12.14 -4.34 1.04
N LEU A 180 11.56 -4.60 -0.14
CA LEU A 180 12.15 -4.25 -1.43
C LEU A 180 12.31 -2.73 -1.59
N MET A 181 11.31 -1.93 -1.22
CA MET A 181 11.42 -0.48 -1.29
C MET A 181 12.52 0.07 -0.38
N VAL A 182 12.71 -0.51 0.81
CA VAL A 182 13.83 -0.16 1.69
C VAL A 182 15.19 -0.54 1.10
N SER A 183 15.29 -1.66 0.37
CA SER A 183 16.56 -2.03 -0.28
C SER A 183 16.88 -1.14 -1.48
N LEU A 184 15.86 -0.65 -2.20
CA LEU A 184 16.02 0.17 -3.40
C LEU A 184 16.21 1.67 -3.09
N LEU A 185 15.45 2.21 -2.13
CA LEU A 185 15.43 3.64 -1.80
C LEU A 185 16.07 3.97 -0.45
N GLY A 186 16.53 2.96 0.29
CA GLY A 186 17.08 3.10 1.64
C GLY A 186 16.02 3.10 2.74
N SER A 187 16.47 3.12 4.00
CA SER A 187 15.59 3.05 5.18
C SER A 187 14.60 4.21 5.30
N GLY A 188 14.81 5.31 4.56
CA GLY A 188 13.91 6.45 4.53
C GLY A 188 12.59 6.23 3.79
N ALA A 189 12.40 5.09 3.10
CA ALA A 189 11.19 4.78 2.33
C ALA A 189 9.92 4.58 3.19
N SER A 190 10.07 4.21 4.45
CA SER A 190 8.96 4.01 5.38
C SER A 190 9.03 5.03 6.50
N THR A 191 7.89 5.63 6.86
CA THR A 191 7.79 6.47 8.07
C THR A 191 7.58 5.65 9.34
N ALA A 192 7.16 4.39 9.20
CA ALA A 192 7.18 3.42 10.28
C ALA A 192 8.64 3.04 10.60
N THR A 193 9.10 3.35 11.81
CA THR A 193 10.32 2.77 12.36
C THR A 193 10.15 1.26 12.30
N ILE A 194 10.91 0.57 11.43
CA ILE A 194 10.99 -0.88 11.49
C ILE A 194 11.68 -1.20 12.82
N SER A 195 10.89 -1.39 13.87
CA SER A 195 11.39 -1.91 15.12
C SER A 195 12.10 -3.22 14.79
N LYS A 196 13.40 -3.27 15.05
CA LYS A 196 14.18 -4.51 15.06
C LYS A 196 13.64 -5.39 16.19
N THR A 197 12.49 -6.02 15.98
CA THR A 197 12.11 -7.17 16.80
C THR A 197 12.94 -8.33 16.28
N THR A 198 14.00 -8.61 17.02
CA THR A 198 14.83 -9.80 16.94
C THR A 198 14.00 -11.02 16.53
N LEU A 199 14.43 -11.67 15.45
CA LEU A 199 13.92 -12.95 14.99
C LEU A 199 14.10 -13.99 16.11
N ALA A 200 13.08 -14.17 16.96
CA ALA A 200 13.00 -15.33 17.82
C ALA A 200 12.49 -16.49 16.95
N LEU A 201 13.40 -17.39 16.58
CA LEU A 201 13.07 -18.70 16.00
C LEU A 201 12.07 -19.40 16.92
N ALA A 202 10.81 -19.51 16.49
CA ALA A 202 9.87 -20.43 17.11
C ALA A 202 10.22 -21.88 16.69
N PRO A 203 10.21 -22.85 17.60
CA PRO A 203 10.50 -24.24 17.27
C PRO A 203 9.41 -24.84 16.38
N THR A 204 9.86 -25.63 15.40
CA THR A 204 9.03 -26.43 14.51
C THR A 204 8.15 -27.38 15.30
N VAL A 205 6.82 -27.18 15.27
CA VAL A 205 5.85 -28.17 15.75
C VAL A 205 5.21 -28.84 14.55
N ALA A 206 5.36 -30.16 14.50
CA ALA A 206 4.84 -31.04 13.45
C ALA A 206 3.32 -30.91 13.28
N ALA A 207 2.86 -30.94 12.04
CA ALA A 207 1.45 -30.87 11.67
C ALA A 207 0.68 -32.12 12.13
N ALA A 208 -0.45 -31.91 12.80
CA ALA A 208 -1.44 -32.95 13.07
C ALA A 208 -2.32 -33.20 11.80
N PRO A 209 -2.80 -34.44 11.57
CA PRO A 209 -3.52 -34.80 10.36
C PRO A 209 -4.96 -34.25 10.34
N LYS A 210 -5.42 -33.82 9.16
CA LYS A 210 -6.79 -33.35 8.92
C LYS A 210 -7.81 -34.49 9.05
N PRO A 211 -8.99 -34.25 9.66
CA PRO A 211 -10.12 -35.19 9.58
C PRO A 211 -10.77 -35.12 8.19
N ARG A 212 -11.19 -36.28 7.68
CA ARG A 212 -12.03 -36.41 6.49
C ARG A 212 -13.48 -36.08 6.86
N CYS A 213 -14.16 -35.30 6.02
CA CYS A 213 -15.62 -35.22 6.01
C CYS A 213 -16.17 -36.10 4.88
N HIS A 214 -17.29 -36.76 5.18
CA HIS A 214 -18.08 -37.61 4.30
C HIS A 214 -18.74 -36.82 3.17
#